data_AF-A0A7S7JI04-F1
#
_entry.id   AF-A0A7S7JI04-F1
#
_cell.length_a   1.000
_cell.length_b   1.000
_cell.length_c   1.000
_cell.angle_alpha   90.00
_cell.angle_beta   90.00
_cell.angle_gamma   90.00
#
_symmetry.space_group_name_H-M   'P 1'
#
loop_
_entity.id
_entity.type
_entity.pdbx_description
1 polymer ?
#
loop_
_entity_poly.entity_id
_entity_poly.type
_entity_poly.pdbx_seq_one_letter_code
_entity_poly.pdbx_strand_id
1 'polypeptide(L)'
;MGYKNKELLTNWADNIDKVAELTKHSTTRTAKKTQLSELLNTVSTGKIVGAKERKELNGKKVILTSNSKANPVPAFLECLGSPEEQLPAFLKQFYPEMLQRVDYKRACSIATSNILQMPSGRGSGASKAVKNLFVPANKFDPWRDDKKLMADVYQAVNLLAANQVTGHQLSKEPGRGIYITKDLMMDMLEHPEKATKAKIANALVLMRVAGSIHLAQPDELSDSGKKLMEFNNGSKLVKSHHVYILGDFNTSNWDLVSDNFTLNLNTPISKEMLIQLFGEKVASDYFPDLSGGVGKREINFFMGIKAQKGYTNEPIMTAKAAADTISSLASVKDRTARQWVDEVCTVKPVEMEKLSKASAGRYGYELKGYKDTKPAEKLLVPTTKEALRMCREKLADKNDKLKKELKVRMHR
;
A
#
# COMPACT_ATOMS: atom_id res chain seq x y z
N MET A 1 19.27 -8.35 -19.57
CA MET A 1 18.96 -9.75 -19.95
C MET A 1 17.96 -10.30 -18.95
N GLY A 2 16.82 -10.81 -19.42
CA GLY A 2 15.75 -11.40 -18.61
C GLY A 2 16.04 -12.85 -18.20
N TYR A 3 14.98 -13.59 -17.84
CA TYR A 3 15.06 -15.00 -17.44
C TYR A 3 15.34 -15.92 -18.63
N LYS A 4 16.43 -16.69 -18.59
CA LYS A 4 16.88 -17.52 -19.73
C LYS A 4 15.92 -18.66 -20.08
N ASN A 5 15.17 -19.17 -19.11
CA ASN A 5 14.26 -20.30 -19.31
C ASN A 5 12.81 -19.85 -19.51
N LYS A 6 12.55 -18.56 -19.76
CA LYS A 6 11.18 -18.04 -19.90
C LYS A 6 10.39 -18.76 -21.01
N GLU A 7 10.95 -18.86 -22.22
CA GLU A 7 10.30 -19.54 -23.34
C GLU A 7 10.04 -21.03 -23.05
N LEU A 8 11.02 -21.70 -22.44
CA LEU A 8 10.91 -23.10 -22.01
C LEU A 8 9.78 -23.29 -20.98
N LEU A 9 9.67 -22.40 -20.00
CA LEU A 9 8.68 -22.47 -18.93
C LEU A 9 7.29 -22.05 -19.39
N THR A 10 7.18 -21.08 -20.31
CA THR A 10 5.90 -20.69 -20.89
C THR A 10 5.31 -21.82 -21.74
N ASN A 11 6.16 -22.63 -22.38
CA ASN A 11 5.77 -23.82 -23.14
C ASN A 11 6.24 -25.13 -22.48
N TRP A 12 6.08 -25.26 -21.17
CA TRP A 12 6.59 -26.42 -20.42
C TRP A 12 5.94 -27.75 -20.83
N ALA A 13 4.68 -27.71 -21.29
CA ALA A 13 3.92 -28.90 -21.69
C ALA A 13 4.55 -29.63 -22.88
N ASP A 14 5.21 -28.89 -23.78
CA ASP A 14 5.97 -29.47 -24.91
C ASP A 14 7.43 -29.78 -24.54
N ASN A 15 7.86 -29.46 -23.32
CA ASN A 15 9.25 -29.53 -22.87
C ASN A 15 9.40 -30.27 -21.53
N ILE A 16 8.51 -31.23 -21.25
CA ILE A 16 8.36 -31.88 -19.94
C ILE A 16 9.69 -32.41 -19.40
N ASP A 17 10.49 -33.13 -20.20
CA ASP A 17 11.74 -33.74 -19.72
C ASP A 17 12.77 -32.71 -19.27
N LYS A 18 12.96 -31.64 -20.07
CA LYS A 18 13.88 -30.55 -19.73
C LYS A 18 13.43 -29.82 -18.47
N VAL A 19 12.12 -29.55 -18.34
CA VAL A 19 11.56 -28.88 -17.16
C VAL A 19 11.63 -29.79 -15.93
N ALA A 20 11.43 -31.10 -16.09
CA ALA A 20 11.62 -32.09 -15.03
C ALA A 20 13.06 -32.03 -14.50
N GLU A 21 14.08 -31.93 -15.36
CA GLU A 21 15.47 -31.78 -14.93
C GLU A 21 15.77 -30.48 -14.16
N LEU A 22 15.04 -29.41 -14.47
CA LEU A 22 15.14 -28.14 -13.76
C LEU A 22 14.44 -28.20 -12.39
N THR A 23 13.40 -29.01 -12.27
CA THR A 23 12.56 -29.15 -11.06
C THR A 23 12.94 -30.36 -10.18
N LYS A 24 13.87 -31.22 -10.63
CA LYS A 24 14.38 -32.40 -9.90
C LYS A 24 14.90 -32.05 -8.50
N HIS A 25 14.18 -32.47 -7.46
CA HIS A 25 14.60 -32.41 -6.06
C HIS A 25 14.08 -33.61 -5.26
N SER A 26 14.69 -33.88 -4.10
CA SER A 26 14.26 -34.93 -3.15
C SER A 26 12.82 -34.63 -2.67
N THR A 27 11.88 -35.52 -3.01
CA THR A 27 10.46 -35.49 -2.62
C THR A 27 10.25 -35.37 -1.11
N THR A 28 11.23 -35.77 -0.30
CA THR A 28 11.22 -35.65 1.16
C THR A 28 11.37 -34.20 1.64
N ARG A 29 11.85 -33.27 0.81
CA ARG A 29 12.04 -31.85 1.16
C ARG A 29 10.81 -30.96 0.92
N THR A 30 9.83 -31.42 0.14
CA THR A 30 8.62 -30.68 -0.23
C THR A 30 7.35 -31.13 0.50
N ALA A 31 7.41 -32.25 1.22
CA ALA A 31 6.31 -32.71 2.08
C ALA A 31 5.91 -31.61 3.09
N LYS A 32 4.61 -31.32 3.17
CA LYS A 32 3.98 -30.30 4.05
C LYS A 32 4.16 -28.83 3.64
N LYS A 33 4.69 -28.50 2.46
CA LYS A 33 4.65 -27.11 1.99
C LYS A 33 3.22 -26.75 1.65
N THR A 34 2.73 -25.67 2.26
CA THR A 34 1.36 -25.21 2.05
C THR A 34 1.30 -24.03 1.10
N GLN A 35 2.44 -23.36 0.91
CA GLN A 35 2.57 -22.17 0.10
C GLN A 35 3.57 -22.30 -1.04
N LEU A 36 3.33 -21.59 -2.14
CA LEU A 36 4.24 -21.53 -3.29
C LEU A 36 5.60 -20.94 -2.92
N SER A 37 5.62 -19.90 -2.08
CA SER A 37 6.85 -19.31 -1.56
C SER A 37 7.71 -20.30 -0.79
N GLU A 38 7.10 -21.18 0.01
CA GLU A 38 7.82 -22.21 0.76
C GLU A 38 8.43 -23.24 -0.18
N LEU A 39 7.70 -23.66 -1.22
CA LEU A 39 8.21 -24.53 -2.26
C LEU A 39 9.43 -23.90 -2.94
N LEU A 40 9.26 -22.69 -3.50
CA LEU A 40 10.30 -21.97 -4.25
C LEU A 40 11.53 -21.64 -3.40
N ASN A 41 11.36 -21.48 -2.08
CA ASN A 41 12.48 -21.31 -1.17
C ASN A 41 13.29 -22.59 -0.94
N THR A 42 12.70 -23.77 -1.12
CA THR A 42 13.39 -25.06 -0.95
C THR A 42 14.03 -25.61 -2.23
N VAL A 43 13.50 -25.24 -3.40
CA VAL A 43 14.02 -25.66 -4.71
C VAL A 43 15.01 -24.64 -5.28
N SER A 44 15.75 -25.02 -6.32
CA SER A 44 16.67 -24.10 -7.01
C SER A 44 15.91 -23.22 -8.00
N THR A 45 15.18 -22.22 -7.49
CA THR A 45 14.33 -21.36 -8.34
C THR A 45 15.16 -20.62 -9.38
N GLY A 46 16.38 -20.18 -9.03
CA GLY A 46 17.30 -19.60 -10.03
C GLY A 46 17.63 -20.54 -11.19
N LYS A 47 17.80 -21.85 -10.93
CA LYS A 47 18.00 -22.85 -11.99
C LYS A 47 16.74 -22.98 -12.85
N ILE A 48 15.57 -23.02 -12.22
CA ILE A 48 14.27 -23.13 -12.91
C ILE A 48 14.09 -21.97 -13.88
N VAL A 49 14.22 -20.72 -13.42
CA VAL A 49 14.01 -19.53 -14.27
C VAL A 49 15.23 -19.16 -15.12
N GLY A 50 16.38 -19.80 -14.90
CA GLY A 50 17.61 -19.53 -15.64
C GLY A 50 18.25 -18.19 -15.28
N ALA A 51 18.24 -17.82 -14.00
CA ALA A 51 18.84 -16.60 -13.47
C ALA A 51 19.70 -16.88 -12.21
N LYS A 52 20.55 -15.93 -11.83
CA LYS A 52 21.42 -16.10 -10.66
C LYS A 52 20.59 -16.00 -9.39
N GLU A 53 20.70 -16.99 -8.52
CA GLU A 53 20.05 -16.97 -7.19
C GLU A 53 21.03 -16.49 -6.12
N ARG A 54 20.52 -15.75 -5.13
CA ARG A 54 21.28 -15.39 -3.92
C ARG A 54 20.38 -15.54 -2.69
N LYS A 55 20.94 -16.09 -1.62
CA LYS A 55 20.32 -16.08 -0.29
C LYS A 55 20.75 -14.82 0.46
N GLU A 56 19.79 -14.07 0.98
CA GLU A 56 20.04 -12.90 1.83
C GLU A 56 20.28 -13.34 3.29
N LEU A 57 20.80 -12.42 4.12
CA LEU A 57 21.18 -12.69 5.51
C LEU A 57 20.00 -13.13 6.39
N ASN A 58 18.79 -12.73 6.03
CA ASN A 58 17.53 -13.16 6.67
C ASN A 58 17.08 -14.57 6.23
N GLY A 59 17.88 -15.26 5.40
CA GLY A 59 17.59 -16.58 4.87
C GLY A 59 16.68 -16.62 3.66
N LYS A 60 16.16 -15.47 3.18
CA LYS A 60 15.28 -15.39 2.01
C LYS A 60 16.07 -15.48 0.71
N LYS A 61 15.50 -16.15 -0.30
CA LYS A 61 16.08 -16.20 -1.65
C LYS A 61 15.61 -15.00 -2.47
N VAL A 62 16.52 -14.48 -3.28
CA VAL A 62 16.21 -13.50 -4.32
C VAL A 62 16.78 -13.97 -5.65
N ILE A 63 16.06 -13.65 -6.72
CA ILE A 63 16.48 -13.89 -8.09
C ILE A 63 17.12 -12.62 -8.63
N LEU A 64 18.33 -12.74 -9.16
CA LEU A 64 19.11 -11.63 -9.68
C LEU A 64 19.03 -11.63 -11.21
N THR A 65 18.50 -10.55 -11.76
CA THR A 65 18.62 -10.24 -13.19
C THR A 65 19.72 -9.20 -13.39
N SER A 66 20.06 -8.86 -14.65
CA SER A 66 21.11 -7.86 -14.89
C SER A 66 20.77 -6.47 -14.34
N ASN A 67 19.49 -6.20 -14.06
CA ASN A 67 18.99 -4.86 -13.77
C ASN A 67 18.22 -4.75 -12.44
N SER A 68 17.92 -5.87 -11.76
CA SER A 68 17.12 -5.86 -10.53
C SER A 68 17.29 -7.13 -9.69
N LYS A 69 16.79 -7.06 -8.45
CA LYS A 69 16.46 -8.22 -7.64
C LYS A 69 14.95 -8.43 -7.73
N ALA A 70 14.51 -9.69 -7.77
CA ALA A 70 13.10 -10.05 -7.73
C ALA A 70 12.87 -11.16 -6.70
N ASN A 71 11.69 -11.19 -6.09
CA ASN A 71 11.29 -12.30 -5.25
C ASN A 71 11.03 -13.57 -6.11
N PRO A 72 11.28 -14.78 -5.57
CA PRO A 72 11.16 -16.03 -6.33
C PRO A 72 9.76 -16.29 -6.90
N VAL A 73 8.71 -15.94 -6.15
CA VAL A 73 7.31 -16.15 -6.58
C VAL A 73 6.97 -15.29 -7.80
N PRO A 74 7.08 -13.94 -7.78
CA PRO A 74 6.87 -13.12 -8.97
C PRO A 74 7.74 -13.55 -10.17
N ALA A 75 9.03 -13.83 -9.96
CA ALA A 75 9.94 -14.23 -11.03
C ALA A 75 9.52 -15.56 -11.70
N PHE A 76 9.12 -16.55 -10.89
CA PHE A 76 8.63 -17.82 -11.41
C PHE A 76 7.33 -17.67 -12.20
N LEU A 77 6.37 -16.90 -11.68
CA LEU A 77 5.09 -16.66 -12.34
C LEU A 77 5.25 -15.88 -13.65
N GLU A 78 6.17 -14.92 -13.72
CA GLU A 78 6.48 -14.20 -14.96
C GLU A 78 7.04 -15.16 -16.03
N CYS A 79 7.84 -16.15 -15.63
CA CYS A 79 8.37 -17.15 -16.57
C CYS A 79 7.33 -18.15 -17.03
N LEU A 80 6.34 -18.44 -16.19
CA LEU A 80 5.27 -19.39 -16.48
C LEU A 80 4.20 -18.80 -17.42
N GLY A 81 4.12 -17.47 -17.54
CA GLY A 81 3.30 -16.77 -18.52
C GLY A 81 1.82 -16.59 -18.16
N SER A 82 1.19 -17.56 -17.48
CA SER A 82 -0.19 -17.41 -16.98
C SER A 82 -0.42 -18.19 -15.66
N PRO A 83 -0.59 -17.50 -14.51
CA PRO A 83 -0.87 -18.18 -13.26
C PRO A 83 -2.20 -18.93 -13.24
N GLU A 84 -3.23 -18.48 -13.98
CA GLU A 84 -4.56 -19.09 -13.96
C GLU A 84 -4.58 -20.54 -14.43
N GLU A 85 -3.98 -20.81 -15.60
CA GLU A 85 -4.04 -22.12 -16.23
C GLU A 85 -2.76 -22.92 -16.03
N GLN A 86 -1.61 -22.26 -16.17
CA GLN A 86 -0.32 -22.95 -16.18
C GLN A 86 0.12 -23.35 -14.78
N LEU A 87 -0.10 -22.51 -13.75
CA LEU A 87 0.39 -22.80 -12.40
C LEU A 87 -0.26 -24.04 -11.78
N PRO A 88 -1.60 -24.21 -11.78
CA PRO A 88 -2.20 -25.43 -11.25
C PRO A 88 -1.76 -26.69 -12.00
N ALA A 89 -1.66 -26.63 -13.34
CA ALA A 89 -1.23 -27.76 -14.15
C ALA A 89 0.25 -28.12 -13.92
N PHE A 90 1.12 -27.10 -13.89
CA PHE A 90 2.54 -27.24 -13.62
C PHE A 90 2.80 -27.87 -12.24
N LEU A 91 2.13 -27.38 -11.20
CA LEU A 91 2.27 -27.93 -9.85
C LEU A 91 1.79 -29.39 -9.79
N LYS A 92 0.70 -29.75 -10.49
CA LYS A 92 0.27 -31.16 -10.57
C LYS A 92 1.29 -32.05 -11.26
N GLN A 93 1.94 -31.55 -12.32
CA GLN A 93 2.90 -32.32 -13.10
C GLN A 93 4.22 -32.53 -12.36
N PHE A 94 4.77 -31.47 -11.76
CA PHE A 94 6.14 -31.47 -11.23
C PHE A 94 6.21 -31.51 -9.70
N TYR A 95 5.10 -31.22 -9.00
CA TYR A 95 5.00 -31.23 -7.53
C TYR A 95 3.67 -31.85 -7.05
N PRO A 96 3.33 -33.08 -7.48
CA PRO A 96 2.04 -33.72 -7.19
C PRO A 96 1.76 -33.91 -5.70
N GLU A 97 2.79 -33.87 -4.85
CA GLU A 97 2.67 -33.92 -3.39
C GLU A 97 2.01 -32.67 -2.78
N MET A 98 2.00 -31.55 -3.49
CA MET A 98 1.30 -30.33 -3.06
C MET A 98 -0.18 -30.41 -3.43
N LEU A 99 -0.96 -31.03 -2.56
CA LEU A 99 -2.41 -31.17 -2.73
C LEU A 99 -3.10 -29.81 -2.81
N GLN A 100 -3.49 -29.43 -4.02
CA GLN A 100 -4.15 -28.16 -4.30
C GLN A 100 -5.51 -28.11 -3.58
N ARG A 101 -5.80 -26.96 -2.95
CA ARG A 101 -7.14 -26.69 -2.41
C ARG A 101 -8.18 -26.69 -3.53
N VAL A 102 -9.42 -27.02 -3.20
CA VAL A 102 -10.51 -27.20 -4.18
C VAL A 102 -10.75 -25.94 -5.03
N ASP A 103 -10.60 -24.75 -4.44
CA ASP A 103 -10.79 -23.45 -5.08
C ASP A 103 -9.50 -22.85 -5.68
N TYR A 104 -8.39 -23.61 -5.75
CA TYR A 104 -7.08 -23.08 -6.14
C TYR A 104 -7.07 -22.47 -7.55
N LYS A 105 -7.66 -23.15 -8.53
CA LYS A 105 -7.76 -22.63 -9.91
C LYS A 105 -8.54 -21.30 -9.94
N ARG A 106 -9.61 -21.19 -9.14
CA ARG A 106 -10.39 -19.96 -9.02
C ARG A 106 -9.57 -18.83 -8.39
N ALA A 107 -8.77 -19.13 -7.37
CA ALA A 107 -7.87 -18.16 -6.76
C ALA A 107 -6.82 -17.63 -7.75
N CYS A 108 -6.21 -18.52 -8.54
CA CYS A 108 -5.27 -18.11 -9.59
C CYS A 108 -5.95 -17.27 -10.67
N SER A 109 -7.16 -17.64 -11.10
CA SER A 109 -7.99 -16.88 -12.05
C SER A 109 -8.25 -15.44 -11.58
N ILE A 110 -8.72 -15.28 -10.34
CA ILE A 110 -9.00 -13.96 -9.76
C ILE A 110 -7.72 -13.13 -9.65
N ALA A 111 -6.63 -13.72 -9.14
CA ALA A 111 -5.35 -13.04 -9.02
C ALA A 111 -4.81 -12.57 -10.38
N THR A 112 -4.84 -13.45 -11.39
CA THR A 112 -4.42 -13.13 -12.77
C THR A 112 -5.29 -12.03 -13.37
N SER A 113 -6.61 -12.16 -13.29
CA SER A 113 -7.55 -11.14 -13.79
C SER A 113 -7.28 -9.77 -13.18
N ASN A 114 -7.16 -9.68 -11.85
CA ASN A 114 -6.88 -8.42 -11.17
C ASN A 114 -5.52 -7.82 -11.53
N ILE A 115 -4.48 -8.64 -11.65
CA ILE A 115 -3.14 -8.18 -12.04
C ILE A 115 -3.14 -7.66 -13.49
N LEU A 116 -3.81 -8.35 -14.41
CA LEU A 116 -3.90 -7.96 -15.82
C LEU A 116 -4.71 -6.66 -16.02
N GLN A 117 -5.62 -6.35 -15.11
CA GLN A 117 -6.40 -5.10 -15.14
C GLN A 117 -5.59 -3.87 -14.70
N MET A 118 -4.42 -4.06 -14.07
CA MET A 118 -3.55 -2.94 -13.71
C MET A 118 -3.08 -2.16 -14.95
N PRO A 119 -2.92 -0.84 -14.85
CA PRO A 119 -2.47 -0.04 -15.98
C PRO A 119 -1.02 -0.38 -16.37
N SER A 120 -0.81 -0.77 -17.63
CA SER A 120 0.53 -1.05 -18.21
C SER A 120 1.41 0.20 -18.42
N GLY A 121 0.96 1.36 -17.93
CA GLY A 121 1.65 2.63 -18.08
C GLY A 121 0.74 3.76 -18.54
N ARG A 122 1.33 4.86 -19.00
CA ARG A 122 0.59 6.09 -19.36
C ARG A 122 -0.39 5.91 -20.51
N GLY A 123 0.00 5.13 -21.51
CA GLY A 123 -0.79 4.85 -22.71
C GLY A 123 -1.92 3.83 -22.48
N SER A 124 -2.04 3.24 -21.29
CA SER A 124 -3.13 2.32 -20.97
C SER A 124 -4.49 3.01 -21.09
N GLY A 125 -5.55 2.25 -21.38
CA GLY A 125 -6.94 2.75 -21.39
C GLY A 125 -7.52 3.07 -20.00
N ALA A 126 -6.73 2.95 -18.94
CA ALA A 126 -7.20 3.13 -17.56
C ALA A 126 -7.66 4.56 -17.25
N SER A 127 -8.54 4.69 -16.26
CA SER A 127 -9.06 5.99 -15.81
C SER A 127 -7.96 6.89 -15.24
N LYS A 128 -8.22 8.20 -15.20
CA LYS A 128 -7.28 9.18 -14.62
C LYS A 128 -7.00 8.89 -13.14
N ALA A 129 -8.00 8.47 -12.35
CA ALA A 129 -7.78 8.08 -10.95
C ALA A 129 -6.81 6.91 -10.83
N VAL A 130 -7.04 5.85 -11.61
CA VAL A 130 -6.17 4.66 -11.60
C VAL A 130 -4.74 5.05 -12.01
N LYS A 131 -4.58 5.83 -13.08
CA LYS A 131 -3.24 6.31 -13.49
C LYS A 131 -2.58 7.17 -12.41
N ASN A 132 -3.35 8.02 -11.72
CA ASN A 132 -2.83 8.86 -10.64
C ASN A 132 -2.31 8.05 -9.45
N LEU A 133 -2.87 6.87 -9.18
CA LEU A 133 -2.48 6.02 -8.05
C LEU A 133 -1.37 5.01 -8.41
N PHE A 134 -1.32 4.53 -9.64
CA PHE A 134 -0.47 3.40 -10.02
C PHE A 134 0.62 3.73 -11.05
N VAL A 135 0.45 4.79 -11.84
CA VAL A 135 1.35 5.09 -12.96
C VAL A 135 2.15 6.36 -12.68
N PRO A 136 3.48 6.27 -12.50
CA PRO A 136 4.32 7.45 -12.47
C PRO A 136 4.12 8.29 -13.71
N ALA A 137 3.93 9.59 -13.51
CA ALA A 137 3.90 10.52 -14.61
C ALA A 137 5.25 10.45 -15.34
N ASN A 138 6.33 10.93 -14.74
CA ASN A 138 7.63 10.89 -15.39
C ASN A 138 8.71 10.60 -14.36
N LYS A 139 9.97 10.71 -14.77
CA LYS A 139 11.11 10.51 -13.86
C LYS A 139 11.17 11.52 -12.71
N PHE A 140 10.45 12.63 -12.81
CA PHE A 140 10.37 13.71 -11.82
C PHE A 140 9.06 13.72 -11.02
N ASP A 141 8.19 12.71 -11.19
CA ASP A 141 6.97 12.58 -10.39
C ASP A 141 7.35 12.42 -8.91
N PRO A 142 6.92 13.33 -8.02
CA PRO A 142 7.30 13.30 -6.60
C PRO A 142 6.81 12.04 -5.89
N TRP A 143 5.74 11.43 -6.38
CA TRP A 143 5.15 10.20 -5.84
C TRP A 143 5.53 8.96 -6.65
N ARG A 144 6.51 9.07 -7.56
CA ARG A 144 6.93 7.97 -8.44
C ARG A 144 7.18 6.66 -7.71
N ASP A 145 7.93 6.72 -6.60
CA ASP A 145 8.29 5.52 -5.85
C ASP A 145 7.10 4.97 -5.06
N ASP A 146 6.21 5.83 -4.57
CA ASP A 146 5.00 5.43 -3.87
C ASP A 146 3.95 4.82 -4.83
N LYS A 147 3.81 5.34 -6.06
CA LYS A 147 2.96 4.72 -7.11
C LYS A 147 3.45 3.34 -7.52
N LYS A 148 4.77 3.20 -7.69
CA LYS A 148 5.39 1.90 -7.98
C LYS A 148 5.16 0.92 -6.85
N LEU A 149 5.34 1.37 -5.60
CA LEU A 149 5.07 0.54 -4.44
C LEU A 149 3.58 0.20 -4.30
N MET A 150 2.66 1.12 -4.62
CA MET A 150 1.22 0.85 -4.62
C MET A 150 0.86 -0.26 -5.62
N ALA A 151 1.43 -0.21 -6.84
CA ALA A 151 1.26 -1.27 -7.84
C ALA A 151 1.84 -2.61 -7.37
N ASP A 152 3.05 -2.58 -6.79
CA ASP A 152 3.72 -3.79 -6.29
C ASP A 152 2.96 -4.42 -5.11
N VAL A 153 2.48 -3.61 -4.16
CA VAL A 153 1.62 -4.06 -3.07
C VAL A 153 0.32 -4.66 -3.62
N TYR A 154 -0.26 -4.07 -4.67
CA TYR A 154 -1.50 -4.58 -5.25
C TYR A 154 -1.30 -5.95 -5.90
N GLN A 155 -0.21 -6.09 -6.65
CA GLN A 155 0.20 -7.37 -7.20
C GLN A 155 0.46 -8.39 -6.09
N ALA A 156 1.20 -8.02 -5.04
CA ALA A 156 1.49 -8.89 -3.91
C ALA A 156 0.21 -9.38 -3.20
N VAL A 157 -0.76 -8.50 -2.95
CA VAL A 157 -2.07 -8.87 -2.37
C VAL A 157 -2.78 -9.94 -3.21
N ASN A 158 -2.79 -9.77 -4.53
CA ASN A 158 -3.40 -10.75 -5.43
C ASN A 158 -2.61 -12.06 -5.47
N LEU A 159 -1.28 -11.98 -5.47
CA LEU A 159 -0.41 -13.15 -5.44
C LEU A 159 -0.54 -13.95 -4.13
N LEU A 160 -0.95 -13.34 -3.01
CA LEU A 160 -1.25 -14.08 -1.78
C LEU A 160 -2.36 -15.12 -1.97
N ALA A 161 -3.36 -14.83 -2.81
CA ALA A 161 -4.42 -15.79 -3.13
C ALA A 161 -3.87 -17.03 -3.84
N ALA A 162 -2.95 -16.83 -4.79
CA ALA A 162 -2.27 -17.91 -5.52
C ALA A 162 -1.13 -18.56 -4.70
N ASN A 163 -0.60 -17.87 -3.69
CA ASN A 163 0.46 -18.39 -2.85
C ASN A 163 -0.05 -19.50 -1.92
N GLN A 164 -1.29 -19.45 -1.46
CA GLN A 164 -1.90 -20.52 -0.65
C GLN A 164 -2.35 -21.69 -1.54
N VAL A 165 -1.40 -22.59 -1.86
CA VAL A 165 -1.61 -23.73 -2.76
C VAL A 165 -2.51 -24.79 -2.12
N THR A 166 -2.20 -25.16 -0.87
CA THR A 166 -2.86 -26.28 -0.19
C THR A 166 -3.73 -25.80 0.97
N GLY A 167 -4.50 -26.73 1.56
CA GLY A 167 -5.31 -26.48 2.75
C GLY A 167 -6.76 -26.14 2.38
N HIS A 168 -7.41 -25.35 3.24
CA HIS A 168 -8.83 -25.04 3.12
C HIS A 168 -9.06 -23.63 2.57
N GLN A 169 -10.16 -23.47 1.83
CA GLN A 169 -10.72 -22.19 1.43
C GLN A 169 -11.05 -21.34 2.68
N LEU A 170 -10.73 -20.05 2.68
CA LEU A 170 -10.91 -19.17 3.84
C LEU A 170 -12.26 -18.42 3.83
N SER A 171 -12.73 -18.00 2.66
CA SER A 171 -14.03 -17.35 2.46
C SER A 171 -15.12 -18.35 2.08
N LYS A 172 -16.38 -17.97 2.06
CA LYS A 172 -17.44 -18.77 1.42
C LYS A 172 -17.42 -18.60 -0.10
N GLU A 173 -17.03 -17.42 -0.58
CA GLU A 173 -16.82 -17.18 -2.00
C GLU A 173 -15.48 -17.79 -2.45
N PRO A 174 -15.47 -18.76 -3.38
CA PRO A 174 -14.25 -19.49 -3.75
C PRO A 174 -13.13 -18.61 -4.30
N GLY A 175 -11.91 -18.81 -3.81
CA GLY A 175 -10.68 -18.18 -4.31
C GLY A 175 -10.41 -16.74 -3.85
N ARG A 176 -11.35 -16.09 -3.14
CA ARG A 176 -11.20 -14.68 -2.70
C ARG A 176 -10.59 -14.48 -1.33
N GLY A 177 -10.74 -15.45 -0.43
CA GLY A 177 -10.24 -15.35 0.94
C GLY A 177 -8.72 -15.41 0.99
N ILE A 178 -8.10 -14.38 1.53
CA ILE A 178 -6.65 -14.25 1.67
C ILE A 178 -6.27 -13.95 3.12
N TYR A 179 -5.11 -14.44 3.53
CA TYR A 179 -4.53 -14.16 4.85
C TYR A 179 -3.33 -13.22 4.67
N ILE A 180 -3.40 -12.02 5.25
CA ILE A 180 -2.39 -10.97 5.07
C ILE A 180 -1.63 -10.76 6.38
N THR A 181 -0.33 -10.99 6.35
CA THR A 181 0.62 -10.51 7.36
C THR A 181 1.70 -9.67 6.71
N LYS A 182 2.38 -8.84 7.50
CA LYS A 182 3.47 -7.98 7.01
C LYS A 182 4.60 -8.79 6.38
N ASP A 183 4.92 -9.96 6.94
CA ASP A 183 6.01 -10.79 6.44
C ASP A 183 5.64 -11.48 5.13
N LEU A 184 4.40 -12.00 5.03
CA LEU A 184 3.87 -12.55 3.78
C LEU A 184 3.82 -11.51 2.65
N MET A 185 3.39 -10.28 2.96
CA MET A 185 3.41 -9.19 1.98
C MET A 185 4.83 -8.92 1.48
N MET A 186 5.81 -8.82 2.38
CA MET A 186 7.21 -8.62 2.01
C MET A 186 7.77 -9.75 1.13
N ASP A 187 7.28 -10.98 1.30
CA ASP A 187 7.67 -12.14 0.48
C ASP A 187 7.07 -12.12 -0.92
N MET A 188 5.99 -11.37 -1.13
CA MET A 188 5.29 -11.29 -2.40
C MET A 188 5.63 -10.05 -3.22
N LEU A 189 6.22 -9.01 -2.64
CA LEU A 189 6.64 -7.81 -3.35
C LEU A 189 7.71 -8.14 -4.41
N GLU A 190 7.58 -7.63 -5.61
CA GLU A 190 8.63 -7.76 -6.62
C GLU A 190 9.86 -6.92 -6.25
N HIS A 191 9.66 -5.75 -5.66
CA HIS A 191 10.70 -4.74 -5.38
C HIS A 191 10.70 -4.31 -3.88
N PRO A 192 11.09 -5.19 -2.94
CA PRO A 192 10.97 -4.93 -1.52
C PRO A 192 11.90 -3.83 -0.98
N GLU A 193 12.96 -3.44 -1.72
CA GLU A 193 13.99 -2.52 -1.24
C GLU A 193 13.48 -1.10 -0.94
N LYS A 194 12.36 -0.70 -1.54
CA LYS A 194 11.70 0.60 -1.30
C LYS A 194 10.54 0.52 -0.32
N ALA A 195 10.19 -0.68 0.13
CA ALA A 195 9.06 -0.92 1.00
C ALA A 195 9.46 -0.80 2.47
N THR A 196 8.61 -0.14 3.26
CA THR A 196 8.69 -0.20 4.72
C THR A 196 7.39 -0.78 5.25
N LYS A 197 7.41 -1.38 6.45
CA LYS A 197 6.19 -1.89 7.10
C LYS A 197 5.09 -0.83 7.22
N ALA A 198 5.46 0.44 7.37
CA ALA A 198 4.52 1.55 7.42
C ALA A 198 3.91 1.86 6.05
N LYS A 199 4.73 1.94 4.99
CA LYS A 199 4.24 2.16 3.62
C LYS A 199 3.31 1.05 3.14
N ILE A 200 3.62 -0.20 3.44
CA ILE A 200 2.76 -1.34 3.12
C ILE A 200 1.44 -1.23 3.88
N ALA A 201 1.46 -0.91 5.17
CA ALA A 201 0.23 -0.73 5.94
C ALA A 201 -0.65 0.38 5.35
N ASN A 202 -0.07 1.53 4.99
CA ASN A 202 -0.80 2.64 4.39
C ASN A 202 -1.37 2.29 3.02
N ALA A 203 -0.62 1.57 2.18
CA ALA A 203 -1.10 1.07 0.90
C ALA A 203 -2.29 0.11 1.06
N LEU A 204 -2.24 -0.80 2.05
CA LEU A 204 -3.34 -1.71 2.36
C LEU A 204 -4.60 -0.95 2.84
N VAL A 205 -4.44 0.13 3.62
CA VAL A 205 -5.57 0.98 4.01
C VAL A 205 -6.19 1.65 2.78
N LEU A 206 -5.40 2.19 1.87
CA LEU A 206 -5.89 2.77 0.62
C LEU A 206 -6.62 1.73 -0.25
N MET A 207 -6.12 0.50 -0.32
CA MET A 207 -6.79 -0.60 -1.03
C MET A 207 -8.14 -0.96 -0.42
N ARG A 208 -8.25 -0.89 0.92
CA ARG A 208 -9.50 -1.07 1.66
C ARG A 208 -10.49 0.05 1.42
N VAL A 209 -10.02 1.30 1.40
CA VAL A 209 -10.84 2.47 1.04
C VAL A 209 -11.40 2.31 -0.37
N ALA A 210 -10.60 1.81 -1.33
CA ALA A 210 -11.08 1.54 -2.68
C ALA A 210 -12.03 0.32 -2.78
N GLY A 211 -12.10 -0.53 -1.76
CA GLY A 211 -12.85 -1.79 -1.80
C GLY A 211 -12.17 -2.90 -2.63
N SER A 212 -10.88 -2.76 -2.92
CA SER A 212 -10.11 -3.80 -3.61
C SER A 212 -9.70 -4.96 -2.70
N ILE A 213 -9.71 -4.72 -1.39
CA ILE A 213 -9.76 -5.73 -0.34
C ILE A 213 -10.66 -5.22 0.78
N HIS A 214 -11.23 -6.10 1.58
CA HIS A 214 -11.83 -5.69 2.85
C HIS A 214 -11.61 -6.75 3.91
N LEU A 215 -11.70 -6.35 5.19
CA LEU A 215 -11.65 -7.31 6.28
C LEU A 215 -12.87 -8.21 6.21
N ALA A 216 -12.63 -9.51 6.21
CA ALA A 216 -13.69 -10.49 6.10
C ALA A 216 -14.62 -10.43 7.31
N GLN A 217 -15.91 -10.33 7.04
CA GLN A 217 -16.96 -10.40 8.05
C GLN A 217 -17.26 -11.86 8.41
N PRO A 218 -17.77 -12.14 9.62
CA PRO A 218 -18.01 -13.52 10.08
C PRO A 218 -18.91 -14.36 9.17
N ASP A 219 -19.86 -13.72 8.47
CA ASP A 219 -20.78 -14.34 7.53
C ASP A 219 -20.16 -14.60 6.14
N GLU A 220 -19.05 -13.95 5.81
CA GLU A 220 -18.29 -14.16 4.57
C GLU A 220 -17.28 -15.32 4.67
N LEU A 221 -17.03 -15.84 5.87
CA LEU A 221 -15.98 -16.81 6.14
C LEU A 221 -16.45 -18.27 6.14
N SER A 222 -15.57 -19.14 5.66
CA SER A 222 -15.69 -20.59 5.86
C SER A 222 -15.37 -20.94 7.32
N ASP A 223 -15.63 -22.19 7.73
CA ASP A 223 -15.23 -22.65 9.07
C ASP A 223 -13.72 -22.59 9.30
N SER A 224 -12.92 -22.77 8.25
CA SER A 224 -11.47 -22.62 8.33
C SER A 224 -11.05 -21.15 8.43
N GLY A 225 -11.74 -20.26 7.72
CA GLY A 225 -11.53 -18.81 7.85
C GLY A 225 -11.86 -18.28 9.24
N LYS A 226 -12.96 -18.74 9.83
CA LYS A 226 -13.36 -18.38 11.21
C LYS A 226 -12.31 -18.79 12.23
N LYS A 227 -11.69 -19.98 12.08
CA LYS A 227 -10.58 -20.42 12.95
C LYS A 227 -9.35 -19.49 12.88
N LEU A 228 -9.14 -18.79 11.77
CA LEU A 228 -8.06 -17.81 11.62
C LEU A 228 -8.42 -16.42 12.15
N MET A 229 -9.70 -16.16 12.47
CA MET A 229 -10.12 -14.92 13.13
C MET A 229 -9.83 -14.92 14.63
N GLU A 230 -9.36 -16.03 15.19
CA GLU A 230 -9.14 -16.17 16.63
C GLU A 230 -7.76 -16.79 16.85
N PHE A 231 -6.92 -16.13 17.64
CA PHE A 231 -5.66 -16.72 18.08
C PHE A 231 -5.55 -16.66 19.59
N ASN A 232 -4.96 -17.71 20.16
CA ASN A 232 -4.76 -17.77 21.59
C ASN A 232 -3.51 -16.96 21.97
N ASN A 233 -3.71 -15.92 22.79
CA ASN A 233 -2.62 -15.17 23.41
C ASN A 233 -2.58 -15.52 24.91
N GLY A 234 -1.95 -16.66 25.23
CA GLY A 234 -1.90 -17.21 26.57
C GLY A 234 -3.20 -17.92 26.98
N SER A 235 -3.99 -17.29 27.86
CA SER A 235 -5.31 -17.78 28.30
C SER A 235 -6.48 -17.01 27.71
N LYS A 236 -6.22 -16.04 26.82
CA LYS A 236 -7.25 -15.21 26.20
C LYS A 236 -7.27 -15.43 24.69
N LEU A 237 -8.46 -15.78 24.19
CA LEU A 237 -8.75 -15.75 22.77
C LEU A 237 -8.81 -14.29 22.31
N VAL A 238 -7.92 -13.91 21.39
CA VAL A 238 -7.88 -12.57 20.79
C VAL A 238 -8.33 -12.68 19.34
N LYS A 239 -9.19 -11.76 18.90
CA LYS A 239 -9.60 -11.71 17.50
C LYS A 239 -8.42 -11.27 16.63
N SER A 240 -8.02 -12.10 15.67
CA SER A 240 -7.08 -11.79 14.59
C SER A 240 -7.86 -11.16 13.43
N HIS A 241 -7.43 -10.00 12.94
CA HIS A 241 -8.04 -9.31 11.80
C HIS A 241 -7.16 -9.41 10.54
N HIS A 242 -6.56 -10.58 10.33
CA HIS A 242 -5.64 -10.82 9.21
C HIS A 242 -6.29 -11.55 8.02
N VAL A 243 -7.58 -11.89 8.09
CA VAL A 243 -8.31 -12.49 6.97
C VAL A 243 -9.05 -11.40 6.20
N TYR A 244 -8.81 -11.35 4.89
CA TYR A 244 -9.40 -10.38 3.97
C TYR A 244 -10.13 -11.10 2.84
N ILE A 245 -11.10 -10.40 2.25
CA ILE A 245 -11.73 -10.78 1.00
C ILE A 245 -11.12 -9.93 -0.12
N LEU A 246 -10.70 -10.58 -1.19
CA LEU A 246 -10.17 -9.94 -2.39
C LEU A 246 -11.32 -9.43 -3.27
N GLY A 247 -11.36 -8.12 -3.53
CA GLY A 247 -12.27 -7.49 -4.48
C GLY A 247 -11.76 -7.56 -5.92
N ASP A 248 -12.53 -7.01 -6.85
CA ASP A 248 -12.15 -6.93 -8.27
C ASP A 248 -11.63 -5.53 -8.62
N PHE A 249 -10.49 -5.44 -9.33
CA PHE A 249 -9.83 -4.17 -9.65
C PHE A 249 -10.76 -3.18 -10.35
N ASN A 250 -11.49 -3.65 -11.38
CA ASN A 250 -12.37 -2.80 -12.18
C ASN A 250 -13.64 -2.33 -11.44
N THR A 251 -14.06 -3.05 -10.39
CA THR A 251 -15.23 -2.66 -9.57
C THR A 251 -14.85 -1.83 -8.34
N SER A 252 -13.56 -1.78 -8.03
CA SER A 252 -13.02 -0.99 -6.92
C SER A 252 -13.17 0.50 -7.22
N ASN A 253 -13.56 1.27 -6.20
CA ASN A 253 -13.76 2.71 -6.31
C ASN A 253 -12.43 3.45 -6.12
N TRP A 254 -11.57 3.41 -7.13
CA TRP A 254 -10.28 4.11 -7.10
C TRP A 254 -10.43 5.63 -7.12
N ASP A 255 -11.55 6.16 -7.61
CA ASP A 255 -11.84 7.60 -7.54
C ASP A 255 -11.99 8.06 -6.09
N LEU A 256 -12.64 7.28 -5.22
CA LEU A 256 -12.74 7.57 -3.79
C LEU A 256 -11.37 7.73 -3.13
N VAL A 257 -10.39 6.91 -3.50
CA VAL A 257 -9.01 7.07 -3.03
C VAL A 257 -8.36 8.31 -3.66
N SER A 258 -8.41 8.40 -4.99
CA SER A 258 -7.75 9.47 -5.75
C SER A 258 -8.30 10.86 -5.45
N ASP A 259 -9.54 10.98 -4.99
CA ASP A 259 -10.21 12.25 -4.76
C ASP A 259 -10.05 12.72 -3.31
N ASN A 260 -9.82 11.79 -2.36
CA ASN A 260 -9.77 12.09 -0.92
C ASN A 260 -8.37 11.98 -0.31
N PHE A 261 -7.42 11.29 -0.96
CA PHE A 261 -6.08 11.05 -0.41
C PHE A 261 -4.98 11.44 -1.40
N THR A 262 -3.93 12.08 -0.90
CA THR A 262 -2.66 12.19 -1.63
C THR A 262 -1.93 10.86 -1.52
N LEU A 263 -1.39 10.32 -2.61
CA LEU A 263 -0.60 9.08 -2.58
C LEU A 263 0.80 9.31 -2.00
N ASN A 264 0.85 9.65 -0.72
CA ASN A 264 2.07 9.65 0.09
C ASN A 264 2.01 8.46 1.05
N LEU A 265 2.70 7.38 0.74
CA LEU A 265 2.64 6.17 1.56
C LEU A 265 3.38 6.33 2.91
N ASN A 266 4.06 7.44 3.17
CA ASN A 266 4.62 7.76 4.49
C ASN A 266 3.59 8.36 5.45
N THR A 267 2.43 8.75 4.91
CA THR A 267 1.35 9.46 5.62
C THR A 267 0.29 8.43 6.05
N PRO A 268 0.21 8.06 7.34
CA PRO A 268 -0.82 7.17 7.83
C PRO A 268 -2.21 7.80 7.72
N ILE A 269 -3.18 6.97 7.37
CA ILE A 269 -4.59 7.36 7.32
C ILE A 269 -5.19 7.05 8.69
N SER A 270 -5.75 8.08 9.32
CA SER A 270 -6.32 7.93 10.66
C SER A 270 -7.74 7.39 10.61
N LYS A 271 -8.15 6.72 11.69
CA LYS A 271 -9.54 6.28 11.87
C LYS A 271 -10.51 7.45 11.83
N GLU A 272 -10.16 8.60 12.41
CA GLU A 272 -11.02 9.80 12.42
C GLU A 272 -11.31 10.31 11.00
N MET A 273 -10.31 10.34 10.12
CA MET A 273 -10.52 10.73 8.72
C MET A 273 -11.49 9.79 8.02
N LEU A 274 -11.38 8.48 8.28
CA LEU A 274 -12.29 7.49 7.73
C LEU A 274 -13.70 7.60 8.32
N ILE A 275 -13.83 7.94 9.61
CA ILE A 275 -15.13 8.24 10.25
C ILE A 275 -15.80 9.43 9.55
N GLN A 276 -15.05 10.48 9.20
CA GLN A 276 -15.62 11.63 8.48
C GLN A 276 -16.05 11.27 7.06
N LEU A 277 -15.31 10.38 6.39
CA LEU A 277 -15.61 9.97 5.01
C LEU A 277 -16.77 8.97 4.92
N PHE A 278 -16.84 8.00 5.85
CA PHE A 278 -17.75 6.86 5.77
C PHE A 278 -18.78 6.77 6.90
N GLY A 279 -18.66 7.61 7.92
CA GLY A 279 -19.41 7.48 9.16
C GLY A 279 -18.76 6.51 10.16
N GLU A 280 -19.12 6.66 11.43
CA GLU A 280 -18.50 5.96 12.55
C GLU A 280 -18.62 4.44 12.46
N LYS A 281 -19.81 3.95 12.11
CA LYS A 281 -20.11 2.52 12.02
C LYS A 281 -19.22 1.83 10.98
N VAL A 282 -19.18 2.36 9.75
CA VAL A 282 -18.39 1.79 8.65
C VAL A 282 -16.90 1.81 8.99
N ALA A 283 -16.40 2.93 9.51
CA ALA A 283 -15.00 3.03 9.92
C ALA A 283 -14.64 2.07 11.07
N SER A 284 -15.56 1.81 12.00
CA SER A 284 -15.34 0.86 13.08
C SER A 284 -15.33 -0.60 12.60
N ASP A 285 -16.28 -0.97 11.74
CA ASP A 285 -16.45 -2.34 11.29
C ASP A 285 -15.37 -2.74 10.26
N TYR A 286 -15.05 -1.83 9.33
CA TYR A 286 -14.12 -2.09 8.23
C TYR A 286 -12.70 -1.63 8.49
N PHE A 287 -12.43 -0.82 9.54
CA PHE A 287 -11.10 -0.36 9.95
C PHE A 287 -10.84 -0.46 11.48
N PRO A 288 -11.14 -1.61 12.11
CA PRO A 288 -11.01 -1.81 13.56
C PRO A 288 -9.55 -1.76 14.04
N ASP A 289 -8.60 -2.04 13.14
CA ASP A 289 -7.15 -2.10 13.41
C ASP A 289 -6.48 -0.72 13.41
N LEU A 290 -7.17 0.35 13.01
CA LEU A 290 -6.63 1.70 13.01
C LEU A 290 -6.83 2.37 14.36
N SER A 291 -5.75 2.51 15.12
CA SER A 291 -5.73 3.18 16.43
C SER A 291 -4.81 4.41 16.49
N GLY A 292 -4.22 4.83 15.36
CA GLY A 292 -3.25 5.93 15.29
C GLY A 292 -3.48 6.87 14.09
N GLY A 293 -2.65 7.92 14.01
CA GLY A 293 -2.76 9.00 13.02
C GLY A 293 -3.43 10.26 13.58
N VAL A 294 -3.69 11.24 12.72
CA VAL A 294 -4.37 12.51 13.05
C VAL A 294 -5.74 12.29 13.72
N GLY A 295 -5.95 12.85 14.91
CA GLY A 295 -7.23 12.80 15.61
C GLY A 295 -8.14 14.01 15.33
N LYS A 296 -9.36 13.96 15.88
CA LYS A 296 -10.39 15.01 15.73
C LYS A 296 -9.91 16.37 16.23
N ARG A 297 -9.10 16.38 17.29
CA ARG A 297 -8.55 17.60 17.88
C ARG A 297 -7.61 18.32 16.91
N GLU A 298 -6.71 17.58 16.26
CA GLU A 298 -5.78 18.11 15.28
C GLU A 298 -6.53 18.58 14.04
N ILE A 299 -7.49 17.80 13.53
CA ILE A 299 -8.35 18.21 12.39
C ILE A 299 -9.09 19.51 12.71
N ASN A 300 -9.75 19.59 13.86
CA ASN A 300 -10.52 20.76 14.27
C ASN A 300 -9.63 22.00 14.48
N PHE A 301 -8.39 21.84 14.94
CA PHE A 301 -7.44 22.93 15.06
C PHE A 301 -7.19 23.61 13.70
N PHE A 302 -6.89 22.82 12.66
CA PHE A 302 -6.68 23.36 11.31
C PHE A 302 -7.97 23.87 10.66
N MET A 303 -9.10 23.17 10.85
CA MET A 303 -10.39 23.62 10.32
C MET A 303 -10.88 24.91 10.97
N GLY A 304 -10.65 25.10 12.27
CA GLY A 304 -10.97 26.32 13.00
C GLY A 304 -10.10 27.51 12.59
N ILE A 305 -8.89 27.25 12.13
CA ILE A 305 -8.02 28.27 11.51
C ILE A 305 -8.61 28.73 10.16
N LYS A 306 -9.06 27.79 9.32
CA LYS A 306 -9.70 28.08 8.02
C LYS A 306 -11.01 28.88 8.15
N ALA A 307 -11.78 28.64 9.20
CA ALA A 307 -13.09 29.24 9.40
C ALA A 307 -13.07 30.71 9.89
N GLN A 308 -11.91 31.32 10.11
CA GLN A 308 -11.81 32.72 10.55
C GLN A 308 -12.17 33.70 9.41
N LYS A 309 -13.04 34.68 9.68
CA LYS A 309 -13.40 35.76 8.72
C LYS A 309 -12.14 36.51 8.26
N GLY A 310 -11.98 36.68 6.95
CA GLY A 310 -10.82 37.36 6.35
C GLY A 310 -9.71 36.42 5.89
N TYR A 311 -9.98 35.12 5.74
CA TYR A 311 -9.04 34.14 5.22
C TYR A 311 -8.47 34.58 3.86
N THR A 312 -7.20 34.95 3.85
CA THR A 312 -6.37 35.11 2.66
C THR A 312 -5.29 34.02 2.66
N ASN A 313 -4.74 33.71 1.48
CA ASN A 313 -3.63 32.75 1.30
C ASN A 313 -2.32 33.28 1.96
N GLU A 314 -2.31 33.52 3.30
CA GLU A 314 -1.26 34.20 4.12
C GLU A 314 -0.91 33.46 5.44
N PRO A 315 0.37 33.41 5.91
CA PRO A 315 0.88 32.29 6.70
C PRO A 315 0.50 32.35 8.14
N ILE A 316 -0.05 31.24 8.58
CA ILE A 316 -0.62 31.13 9.91
C ILE A 316 0.43 30.58 10.87
N MET A 317 1.27 29.62 10.45
CA MET A 317 2.43 29.14 11.19
C MET A 317 3.35 28.27 10.31
N THR A 318 4.63 28.15 10.68
CA THR A 318 5.53 27.20 10.01
C THR A 318 5.14 25.77 10.36
N ALA A 319 5.41 24.81 9.48
CA ALA A 319 5.19 23.38 9.76
C ALA A 319 5.87 22.94 11.07
N LYS A 320 7.03 23.53 11.39
CA LYS A 320 7.71 23.33 12.67
C LYS A 320 6.90 23.86 13.85
N ALA A 321 6.38 25.08 13.78
CA ALA A 321 5.58 25.64 14.87
C ALA A 321 4.25 24.87 15.06
N ALA A 322 3.65 24.39 13.98
CA ALA A 322 2.51 23.48 14.04
C ALA A 322 2.88 22.16 14.73
N ALA A 323 4.05 21.60 14.40
CA ALA A 323 4.54 20.37 15.02
C ALA A 323 4.89 20.57 16.49
N ASP A 324 5.55 21.66 16.85
CA ASP A 324 5.86 22.01 18.24
C ASP A 324 4.56 22.18 19.06
N THR A 325 3.52 22.76 18.46
CA THR A 325 2.20 22.94 19.08
C THR A 325 1.47 21.61 19.26
N ILE A 326 1.42 20.77 18.22
CA ILE A 326 0.84 19.41 18.31
C ILE A 326 1.59 18.58 19.35
N SER A 327 2.92 18.61 19.33
CA SER A 327 3.80 17.95 20.30
C SER A 327 3.43 18.36 21.73
N SER A 328 3.27 19.67 21.98
CA SER A 328 2.87 20.19 23.29
C SER A 328 1.44 19.86 23.69
N LEU A 329 0.48 19.90 22.76
CA LEU A 329 -0.94 19.74 23.05
C LEU A 329 -1.35 18.27 23.19
N ALA A 330 -0.83 17.41 22.32
CA ALA A 330 -1.12 15.99 22.29
C ALA A 330 -0.07 15.15 23.07
N SER A 331 0.97 15.79 23.62
CA SER A 331 2.06 15.13 24.35
C SER A 331 2.75 14.02 23.53
N VAL A 332 3.01 14.31 22.25
CA VAL A 332 3.65 13.37 21.31
C VAL A 332 5.04 13.85 20.89
N LYS A 333 5.90 12.92 20.47
CA LYS A 333 7.29 13.26 20.04
C LYS A 333 7.27 14.17 18.80
N ASP A 334 8.23 15.09 18.70
CA ASP A 334 8.37 16.05 17.58
C ASP A 334 8.31 15.37 16.19
N ARG A 335 8.96 14.22 16.02
CA ARG A 335 8.87 13.43 14.79
C ARG A 335 7.42 13.06 14.42
N THR A 336 6.64 12.60 15.40
CA THR A 336 5.23 12.22 15.23
C THR A 336 4.39 13.46 14.96
N ALA A 337 4.67 14.56 15.65
CA ALA A 337 3.95 15.81 15.45
C ALA A 337 4.16 16.39 14.05
N ARG A 338 5.40 16.37 13.51
CA ARG A 338 5.69 16.77 12.12
C ARG A 338 4.98 15.88 11.11
N GLN A 339 4.93 14.58 11.37
CA GLN A 339 4.20 13.63 10.53
C GLN A 339 2.70 13.97 10.50
N TRP A 340 2.11 14.31 11.65
CA TRP A 340 0.70 14.73 11.72
C TRP A 340 0.46 16.08 11.05
N VAL A 341 1.39 17.02 11.15
CA VAL A 341 1.31 18.27 10.37
C VAL A 341 1.33 17.96 8.89
N ASP A 342 2.24 17.12 8.41
CA ASP A 342 2.30 16.72 7.00
C ASP A 342 1.00 16.01 6.59
N GLU A 343 0.46 15.10 7.43
CA GLU A 343 -0.81 14.39 7.25
C GLU A 343 -2.00 15.35 7.13
N VAL A 344 -2.16 16.30 8.04
CA VAL A 344 -3.24 17.30 7.96
C VAL A 344 -3.02 18.28 6.81
N CYS A 345 -1.78 18.69 6.55
CA CYS A 345 -1.46 19.54 5.41
C CYS A 345 -1.63 18.80 4.07
N THR A 346 -1.68 17.48 4.03
CA THR A 346 -2.08 16.70 2.84
C THR A 346 -3.59 16.49 2.75
N VAL A 347 -4.34 16.83 3.80
CA VAL A 347 -5.81 16.86 3.86
C VAL A 347 -6.27 18.31 3.76
N LYS A 348 -6.50 18.77 2.53
CA LYS A 348 -6.89 20.14 2.14
C LYS A 348 -7.61 20.99 3.20
N PRO A 349 -7.31 22.33 3.25
CA PRO A 349 -7.70 23.18 2.11
C PRO A 349 -6.98 24.54 1.90
N VAL A 350 -7.14 25.06 0.68
CA VAL A 350 -6.91 26.45 0.26
C VAL A 350 -5.45 26.85 0.27
N GLU A 351 -4.79 26.58 -0.85
CA GLU A 351 -3.69 27.41 -1.33
C GLU A 351 -3.20 26.77 -2.65
N MET A 352 -3.72 27.11 -3.81
CA MET A 352 -3.08 26.73 -5.09
C MET A 352 -3.20 27.82 -6.13
N GLU A 353 -3.33 29.05 -5.64
CA GLU A 353 -3.48 30.25 -6.45
C GLU A 353 -2.17 30.98 -6.73
N LYS A 354 -1.00 30.50 -6.25
CA LYS A 354 0.27 31.26 -6.33
C LYS A 354 1.47 30.53 -6.96
N LEU A 355 1.26 29.40 -7.65
CA LEU A 355 2.33 28.71 -8.41
C LEU A 355 2.41 29.25 -9.84
N SER A 356 3.59 29.70 -10.28
CA SER A 356 3.79 30.12 -11.67
C SER A 356 3.76 28.90 -12.61
N LYS A 357 3.23 29.10 -13.82
CA LYS A 357 3.07 28.06 -14.86
C LYS A 357 4.39 27.35 -15.20
N ALA A 358 5.51 28.06 -15.13
CA ALA A 358 6.85 27.52 -15.39
C ALA A 358 7.34 26.57 -14.29
N SER A 359 7.05 26.87 -13.03
CA SER A 359 7.40 26.02 -11.88
C SER A 359 6.52 24.79 -11.80
N ALA A 360 5.21 24.94 -12.04
CA ALA A 360 4.26 23.82 -12.05
C ALA A 360 4.55 22.79 -13.15
N GLY A 361 4.99 23.24 -14.34
CA GLY A 361 5.41 22.34 -15.41
C GLY A 361 6.71 21.57 -15.10
N ARG A 362 7.67 22.19 -14.39
CA ARG A 362 8.93 21.53 -13.96
C ARG A 362 8.70 20.40 -12.94
N TYR A 363 7.68 20.51 -12.09
CA TYR A 363 7.32 19.49 -11.11
C TYR A 363 6.31 18.45 -11.62
N GLY A 364 5.97 18.50 -12.92
CA GLY A 364 5.16 17.46 -13.58
C GLY A 364 3.64 17.60 -13.44
N TYR A 365 3.13 18.76 -13.00
CA TYR A 365 1.69 19.04 -12.93
C TYR A 365 1.12 19.37 -14.33
N GLU A 366 -0.08 18.88 -14.64
CA GLU A 366 -0.73 19.05 -15.95
C GLU A 366 -1.51 20.38 -16.02
N LEU A 367 -1.11 21.25 -16.95
CA LEU A 367 -1.49 22.68 -16.99
C LEU A 367 -2.53 23.04 -18.07
N LYS A 368 -3.18 22.04 -18.69
CA LYS A 368 -4.29 22.29 -19.61
C LYS A 368 -5.58 22.36 -18.79
N GLY A 369 -6.13 23.58 -18.66
CA GLY A 369 -7.45 23.83 -18.05
C GLY A 369 -7.47 23.73 -16.52
N TYR A 370 -7.61 24.87 -15.83
CA TYR A 370 -7.86 24.94 -14.39
C TYR A 370 -9.17 24.21 -13.98
N LYS A 371 -10.10 24.03 -14.93
CA LYS A 371 -11.34 23.27 -14.80
C LYS A 371 -11.13 21.74 -14.79
N ASP A 372 -10.00 21.23 -15.29
CA ASP A 372 -9.81 19.81 -15.59
C ASP A 372 -8.79 19.10 -14.67
N THR A 373 -8.31 19.79 -13.63
CA THR A 373 -7.34 19.28 -12.64
C THR A 373 -8.01 18.85 -11.32
N LYS A 374 -7.78 17.60 -10.91
CA LYS A 374 -8.50 16.92 -9.82
C LYS A 374 -8.22 17.53 -8.43
N PRO A 375 -9.15 17.38 -7.46
CA PRO A 375 -9.07 18.02 -6.14
C PRO A 375 -7.88 17.59 -5.26
N ALA A 376 -7.33 16.39 -5.42
CA ALA A 376 -6.29 15.87 -4.53
C ALA A 376 -4.90 16.52 -4.69
N GLU A 377 -4.65 17.28 -5.75
CA GLU A 377 -3.30 17.77 -6.08
C GLU A 377 -3.03 19.22 -5.62
N LYS A 378 -3.84 19.83 -4.74
CA LYS A 378 -3.77 21.27 -4.47
C LYS A 378 -3.50 21.68 -2.98
N LEU A 379 -2.34 22.28 -2.61
CA LEU A 379 -2.11 23.12 -1.39
C LEU A 379 -0.78 23.95 -1.44
N LEU A 380 -0.71 25.12 -0.76
CA LEU A 380 0.45 26.02 -0.51
C LEU A 380 0.43 26.42 0.98
N VAL A 381 1.50 27.08 1.42
CA VAL A 381 1.67 27.71 2.75
C VAL A 381 2.26 29.13 2.57
N PRO A 382 2.09 30.08 3.49
CA PRO A 382 2.22 31.49 3.06
C PRO A 382 3.41 32.37 3.58
N THR A 383 3.48 33.69 3.24
CA THR A 383 4.75 34.46 3.15
C THR A 383 4.94 35.88 3.78
N THR A 384 4.10 36.48 4.65
CA THR A 384 4.30 37.88 5.15
C THR A 384 4.78 38.02 6.62
N LYS A 385 5.57 39.07 6.92
CA LYS A 385 6.28 39.27 8.22
C LYS A 385 5.32 39.72 9.34
N GLU A 386 4.31 40.52 9.03
CA GLU A 386 3.27 40.98 9.96
C GLU A 386 2.28 39.86 10.36
N ALA A 387 1.92 38.96 9.43
CA ALA A 387 1.05 37.81 9.71
C ALA A 387 1.74 36.78 10.63
N LEU A 388 3.04 36.55 10.42
CA LEU A 388 3.88 35.76 11.34
C LEU A 388 3.95 36.39 12.74
N ARG A 389 3.87 37.72 12.86
CA ARG A 389 3.88 38.44 14.14
C ARG A 389 2.56 38.29 14.89
N MET A 390 1.42 38.46 14.22
CA MET A 390 0.09 38.30 14.82
C MET A 390 -0.22 36.86 15.27
N CYS A 391 0.23 35.85 14.52
CA CYS A 391 0.07 34.45 14.93
C CYS A 391 0.93 34.12 16.16
N ARG A 392 2.12 34.71 16.26
CA ARG A 392 2.99 34.60 17.44
C ARG A 392 2.42 35.35 18.65
N GLU A 393 1.77 36.49 18.45
CA GLU A 393 1.06 37.27 19.50
C GLU A 393 -0.19 36.52 20.00
N LYS A 394 -1.02 35.94 19.12
CA LYS A 394 -2.18 35.10 19.50
C LYS A 394 -1.80 33.83 20.26
N LEU A 395 -0.65 33.22 19.93
CA LEU A 395 -0.09 32.08 20.66
C LEU A 395 0.47 32.50 22.03
N ALA A 396 1.08 33.69 22.11
CA ALA A 396 1.61 34.24 23.34
C ALA A 396 0.51 34.64 24.34
N ASP A 397 -0.63 35.15 23.87
CA ASP A 397 -1.75 35.51 24.74
C ASP A 397 -2.37 34.30 25.46
N LYS A 398 -2.17 33.09 24.95
CA LYS A 398 -2.63 31.82 25.55
C LYS A 398 -1.52 31.01 26.23
N ASN A 399 -0.28 31.52 26.26
CA ASN A 399 0.87 30.82 26.81
C ASN A 399 1.81 31.81 27.55
N ASP A 400 1.69 31.84 28.88
CA ASP A 400 2.36 32.81 29.76
C ASP A 400 3.89 32.82 29.63
N LYS A 401 4.50 31.67 29.28
CA LYS A 401 5.94 31.55 29.08
C LYS A 401 6.39 32.27 27.80
N LEU A 402 5.65 32.08 26.70
CA LEU A 402 5.87 32.76 25.43
C LEU A 402 5.56 34.27 25.51
N LYS A 403 4.57 34.64 26.32
CA LYS A 403 4.22 36.04 26.62
C LYS A 403 5.37 36.79 27.29
N LYS A 404 6.06 36.14 28.24
CA LYS A 404 7.24 36.70 28.92
C LYS A 404 8.45 36.84 27.99
N GLU A 405 8.76 35.84 27.18
CA GLU A 405 9.89 35.91 26.23
C GLU A 405 9.69 36.97 25.13
N LEU A 406 8.45 37.21 24.69
CA LEU A 406 8.12 38.27 23.74
C LEU A 406 8.28 39.67 24.34
N LYS A 407 7.82 39.89 25.59
CA LYS A 407 8.03 41.16 26.29
C LYS A 407 9.52 41.51 26.44
N VAL A 408 10.36 40.51 26.74
CA VAL A 408 11.82 40.71 26.90
C VAL A 408 12.50 41.10 25.58
N ARG A 409 12.00 40.61 24.44
CA ARG A 409 12.54 40.94 23.10
C ARG A 409 11.99 42.22 22.48
N MET A 410 10.96 42.84 23.06
CA MET A 410 10.43 44.13 22.59
C MET A 410 11.06 45.33 23.32
N HIS A 411 11.78 45.09 24.42
CA HIS A 411 12.52 46.11 25.17
C HIS A 411 14.03 46.11 24.89
N ARG A 412 14.47 45.37 23.88
CA ARG A 412 15.76 45.50 23.19
C ARG A 412 15.46 45.80 21.73
#